data_AF-Q38CK6-F1
#
_entry.id   AF-Q38CK6-F1
#
_cell.length_a   1.000
_cell.length_b   1.000
_cell.length_c   1.000
_cell.angle_alpha   90.00
_cell.angle_beta   90.00
_cell.angle_gamma   90.00
#
_symmetry.space_group_name_H-M   'P 1'
#
loop_
_entity.id
_entity.type
_entity.pdbx_description
1 polymer ?
#
loop_
_entity_poly.entity_id
_entity_poly.type
_entity_poly.pdbx_seq_one_letter_code
_entity_poly.pdbx_strand_id
1 'polypeptide(L)'
;MSTCFCIALYIFIYTYVQMLLLFFTVFCFSFTALALSFKFLYIIYFFFVGTSSFRSVWAYGMDPADPTASECDKISSIVSRLEMNEKRQHELMLQISACEARIRAIEAHMSRNSDEVPKKSLDSQVNDRMKTDDRKQAVAVTEERICDYCLIFTQCWSCPACGREWYCSSRCQRLRTYLHGPFCGCQRPAVA
;
A
#
# COMPACT_ATOMS: atom_id res chain seq x y z
N MET A 1 -68.44 -8.64 -14.54
CA MET A 1 -67.55 -8.01 -13.52
C MET A 1 -66.07 -8.35 -13.68
N SER A 2 -65.67 -9.50 -14.23
CA SER A 2 -64.24 -9.87 -14.37
C SER A 2 -63.45 -8.97 -15.33
N THR A 3 -64.02 -8.58 -16.48
CA THR A 3 -63.32 -7.76 -17.49
C THR A 3 -62.94 -6.36 -17.01
N CYS A 4 -63.85 -5.67 -16.31
CA CYS A 4 -63.58 -4.33 -15.78
C CYS A 4 -62.44 -4.33 -14.76
N PHE A 5 -62.35 -5.38 -13.93
CA PHE A 5 -61.27 -5.52 -12.95
C PHE A 5 -59.92 -5.75 -13.62
N CYS A 6 -59.87 -6.60 -14.67
CA CYS A 6 -58.65 -6.81 -15.45
C CYS A 6 -58.16 -5.53 -16.14
N ILE A 7 -59.08 -4.75 -16.73
CA ILE A 7 -58.74 -3.47 -17.37
C ILE A 7 -58.21 -2.46 -16.33
N ALA A 8 -58.84 -2.36 -15.17
CA ALA A 8 -58.39 -1.47 -14.10
C ALA A 8 -56.99 -1.84 -13.57
N LEU A 9 -56.72 -3.13 -13.35
CA LEU A 9 -55.38 -3.60 -12.96
C LEU A 9 -54.34 -3.34 -14.04
N TYR A 10 -54.67 -3.55 -15.32
CA TYR A 10 -53.77 -3.25 -16.42
C TYR A 10 -53.40 -1.76 -16.47
N ILE A 11 -54.39 -0.86 -16.36
CA ILE A 11 -54.15 0.59 -16.32
C ILE A 11 -53.30 0.97 -15.09
N PHE A 12 -53.57 0.38 -13.92
CA PHE A 12 -52.81 0.64 -12.71
C PHE A 12 -51.34 0.19 -12.85
N ILE A 13 -51.09 -1.03 -13.34
CA ILE A 13 -49.73 -1.53 -13.57
C ILE A 13 -49.02 -0.68 -14.63
N TYR A 14 -49.69 -0.36 -15.74
CA TYR A 14 -49.12 0.45 -16.81
C TYR A 14 -48.72 1.85 -16.32
N THR A 15 -49.61 2.53 -15.59
CA THR A 15 -49.33 3.85 -15.01
C THR A 15 -48.22 3.79 -13.96
N TYR A 16 -48.19 2.74 -13.12
CA TYR A 16 -47.10 2.53 -12.16
C TYR A 16 -45.74 2.34 -12.86
N VAL A 17 -45.68 1.48 -13.89
CA VAL A 17 -44.47 1.26 -14.69
C VAL A 17 -44.02 2.54 -15.39
N GLN A 18 -44.96 3.30 -15.96
CA GLN A 18 -44.66 4.58 -16.60
C GLN A 18 -44.12 5.62 -15.60
N MET A 19 -44.69 5.69 -14.40
CA MET A 19 -44.18 6.56 -13.32
C MET A 19 -42.78 6.13 -12.86
N LEU A 20 -42.52 4.83 -12.74
CA LEU A 20 -41.21 4.31 -12.36
C LEU A 20 -40.16 4.58 -13.44
N LEU A 21 -40.53 4.46 -14.72
CA LEU A 21 -39.67 4.80 -15.84
C LEU A 21 -39.33 6.30 -15.86
N LEU A 22 -40.33 7.18 -15.67
CA LEU A 22 -40.11 8.63 -15.59
C LEU A 22 -39.24 9.01 -14.39
N PHE A 23 -39.43 8.36 -13.24
CA PHE A 23 -38.58 8.58 -12.08
C PHE A 23 -37.12 8.19 -12.38
N PHE A 24 -36.91 7.04 -13.01
CA PHE A 24 -35.56 6.57 -13.37
C PHE A 24 -34.88 7.50 -14.39
N THR A 25 -35.60 7.97 -15.42
CA THR A 25 -35.01 8.89 -16.42
C THR A 25 -34.62 10.23 -15.81
N VAL A 26 -35.46 10.80 -14.93
CA VAL A 26 -35.13 12.03 -14.19
C VAL A 26 -33.90 11.81 -13.30
N PHE A 27 -33.86 10.70 -12.56
CA PHE A 27 -32.72 10.36 -11.70
C PHE A 27 -31.42 10.22 -12.49
N CYS A 28 -31.44 9.51 -13.61
CA CYS A 28 -30.28 9.38 -14.51
C CYS A 28 -29.84 10.74 -15.05
N PHE A 29 -30.77 11.59 -15.49
CA PHE A 29 -30.45 12.93 -15.99
C PHE A 29 -29.78 13.79 -14.91
N SER A 30 -30.32 13.81 -13.69
CA SER A 30 -29.72 14.52 -12.55
C SER A 30 -28.30 14.03 -12.24
N PHE A 31 -28.07 12.71 -12.25
CA PHE A 31 -26.74 12.16 -12.01
C PHE A 31 -25.74 12.55 -13.11
N THR A 32 -26.15 12.52 -14.38
CA THR A 32 -25.30 12.97 -15.49
C THR A 32 -25.00 14.47 -15.42
N ALA A 33 -25.97 15.30 -15.04
CA ALA A 33 -25.78 16.73 -14.87
C ALA A 33 -24.78 17.05 -13.72
N LEU A 34 -24.87 16.32 -12.60
CA LEU A 34 -23.90 16.42 -11.51
C LEU A 34 -22.51 15.96 -11.93
N ALA A 35 -22.39 14.83 -12.63
CA ALA A 35 -21.09 14.36 -13.12
C ALA A 35 -20.42 15.38 -14.07
N LEU A 36 -21.21 16.04 -14.92
CA LEU A 36 -20.71 17.11 -15.79
C LEU A 36 -20.31 18.35 -15.00
N SER A 37 -21.11 18.79 -14.02
CA SER A 37 -20.75 19.96 -13.20
C SER A 37 -19.47 19.74 -12.40
N PHE A 38 -19.25 18.53 -11.85
CA PHE A 38 -17.99 18.17 -11.22
C PHE A 38 -16.80 18.20 -12.19
N LYS A 39 -16.97 17.71 -13.43
CA LYS A 39 -15.94 17.83 -14.47
C LYS A 39 -15.62 19.28 -14.83
N PHE A 40 -16.64 20.12 -14.98
CA PHE A 40 -16.44 21.55 -15.25
C PHE A 40 -15.72 22.26 -14.08
N LEU A 41 -16.13 21.99 -12.84
CA LEU A 41 -15.45 22.52 -11.66
C LEU A 41 -14.01 22.05 -11.56
N TYR A 42 -13.74 20.78 -11.88
CA TYR A 42 -12.39 20.24 -11.91
C TYR A 42 -11.51 20.94 -12.96
N ILE A 43 -12.05 21.20 -14.16
CA ILE A 43 -11.35 21.94 -15.21
C ILE A 43 -11.06 23.38 -14.75
N ILE A 44 -12.05 24.08 -14.19
CA ILE A 44 -11.85 25.45 -13.65
C ILE A 44 -10.81 25.45 -12.53
N TYR A 45 -10.86 24.48 -11.61
CA TYR A 45 -9.89 24.31 -10.55
C TYR A 45 -8.48 24.07 -11.12
N PHE A 46 -8.35 23.20 -12.12
CA PHE A 46 -7.09 22.94 -12.80
C PHE A 46 -6.54 24.20 -13.47
N PHE A 47 -7.39 25.01 -14.11
CA PHE A 47 -6.99 26.32 -14.63
C PHE A 47 -6.59 27.28 -13.52
N PHE A 48 -7.29 27.34 -12.39
CA PHE A 48 -6.97 28.26 -11.30
C PHE A 48 -5.68 27.88 -10.55
N VAL A 49 -5.48 26.59 -10.27
CA VAL A 49 -4.25 26.08 -9.64
C VAL A 49 -3.07 26.09 -10.62
N GLY A 50 -3.32 25.76 -11.89
CA GLY A 50 -2.32 25.87 -12.95
C GLY A 50 -1.87 27.32 -13.14
N THR A 51 -2.81 28.27 -13.23
CA THR A 51 -2.50 29.69 -13.44
C THR A 51 -1.95 30.39 -12.21
N SER A 52 -2.28 29.98 -10.98
CA SER A 52 -1.65 30.56 -9.78
C SER A 52 -0.13 30.31 -9.77
N SER A 53 0.30 29.15 -10.30
CA SER A 53 1.71 28.84 -10.51
C SER A 53 2.35 29.68 -11.62
N PHE A 54 1.59 30.11 -12.63
CA PHE A 54 2.08 31.03 -13.67
C PHE A 54 2.09 32.49 -13.20
N ARG A 55 1.13 32.92 -12.36
CA ARG A 55 1.03 34.30 -11.89
C ARG A 55 2.22 34.73 -11.04
N SER A 56 2.77 33.82 -10.24
CA SER A 56 4.01 34.07 -9.50
C SER A 56 5.20 34.29 -10.44
N VAL A 57 5.31 33.52 -11.52
CA VAL A 57 6.39 33.68 -12.51
C VAL A 57 6.36 35.04 -13.20
N TRP A 58 5.17 35.52 -13.59
CA TRP A 58 5.02 36.84 -14.23
C TRP A 58 5.26 38.02 -13.28
N ALA A 59 4.97 37.89 -11.98
CA ALA A 59 5.17 38.95 -11.01
C ALA A 59 6.65 39.25 -10.71
N TYR A 60 7.55 38.30 -10.96
CA TYR A 60 9.00 38.47 -10.73
C TYR A 60 9.78 38.96 -11.98
N GLY A 61 9.13 39.15 -13.12
CA GLY A 61 9.81 39.31 -14.42
C GLY A 61 9.85 40.70 -15.04
N MET A 62 9.40 41.77 -14.37
CA MET A 62 9.44 43.13 -14.94
C MET A 62 10.08 44.15 -14.00
N ASP A 63 11.40 44.06 -13.85
CA ASP A 63 12.23 45.24 -13.54
C ASP A 63 13.17 45.49 -14.75
N PRO A 64 13.06 46.63 -15.45
CA PRO A 64 13.91 46.95 -16.58
C PRO A 64 15.22 47.58 -16.08
N ALA A 65 16.13 46.77 -15.56
CA ALA A 65 17.48 47.19 -15.20
C ALA A 65 18.49 46.10 -15.61
N ASP A 66 18.99 46.21 -16.84
CA ASP A 66 20.09 45.48 -17.49
C ASP A 66 20.89 44.47 -16.62
N PRO A 67 20.43 43.20 -16.47
CA PRO A 67 21.05 42.18 -15.62
C PRO A 67 21.49 40.92 -16.38
N THR A 68 21.83 41.05 -17.66
CA THR A 68 22.04 39.89 -18.57
C THR A 68 23.14 38.93 -18.10
N ALA A 69 24.22 39.41 -17.47
CA ALA A 69 25.28 38.55 -16.95
C ALA A 69 24.88 37.82 -15.65
N SER A 70 24.22 38.50 -14.71
CA SER A 70 23.78 37.91 -13.43
C SER A 70 22.64 36.90 -13.63
N GLU A 71 21.77 37.16 -14.60
CA GLU A 71 20.66 36.26 -14.92
C GLU A 71 21.14 34.95 -15.56
N CYS A 72 22.13 34.99 -16.46
CA CYS A 72 22.70 33.77 -17.04
C CYS A 72 23.24 32.81 -15.96
N ASP A 73 23.96 33.32 -14.96
CA ASP A 73 24.48 32.51 -13.85
C ASP A 73 23.35 31.93 -12.98
N LYS A 74 22.31 32.73 -12.71
CA LYS A 74 21.12 32.27 -11.97
C LYS A 74 20.36 31.20 -12.75
N ILE A 75 20.15 31.39 -14.05
CA ILE A 75 19.46 30.45 -14.93
C ILE A 75 20.25 29.14 -15.00
N SER A 76 21.57 29.20 -15.22
CA SER A 76 22.45 28.03 -15.23
C SER A 76 22.40 27.24 -13.92
N SER A 77 22.42 27.93 -12.78
CA SER A 77 22.27 27.32 -11.45
C SER A 77 20.90 26.63 -11.27
N ILE A 78 19.82 27.28 -11.71
CA ILE A 78 18.47 26.72 -11.64
C ILE A 78 18.35 25.48 -12.52
N VAL A 79 18.85 25.52 -13.76
CA VAL A 79 18.84 24.39 -14.69
C VAL A 79 19.61 23.20 -14.10
N SER A 80 20.82 23.44 -13.59
CA SER A 80 21.63 22.40 -12.94
C SER A 80 20.91 21.75 -11.76
N ARG A 81 20.20 22.54 -10.95
CA ARG A 81 19.39 22.03 -9.83
C ARG A 81 18.19 21.22 -10.30
N LEU A 82 17.54 21.63 -11.38
CA LEU A 82 16.42 20.90 -11.96
C LEU A 82 16.86 19.56 -12.53
N GLU A 83 17.98 19.50 -13.25
CA GLU A 83 18.54 18.24 -13.77
C GLU A 83 18.91 17.26 -12.64
N MET A 84 19.51 17.76 -11.55
CA MET A 84 19.80 16.92 -10.38
C MET A 84 18.52 16.40 -9.72
N ASN A 85 17.49 17.24 -9.62
CA ASN A 85 16.19 16.84 -9.07
C ASN A 85 15.49 15.82 -9.96
N GLU A 86 15.54 15.96 -11.28
CA GLU A 86 14.99 15.01 -12.24
C GLU A 86 15.68 13.64 -12.11
N LYS A 87 17.02 13.62 -12.08
CA LYS A 87 17.79 12.39 -11.85
C LYS A 87 17.40 11.71 -10.54
N ARG A 88 17.27 12.48 -9.46
CA ARG A 88 16.85 11.98 -8.15
C ARG A 88 15.42 11.45 -8.16
N GLN A 89 14.49 12.12 -8.84
CA GLN A 89 13.11 11.66 -8.99
C GLN A 89 13.05 10.35 -9.77
N HIS A 90 13.85 10.23 -10.84
CA HIS A 90 13.95 9.00 -11.61
C HIS A 90 14.50 7.83 -10.78
N GLU A 91 15.54 8.06 -9.98
CA GLU A 91 16.09 7.05 -9.07
C GLU A 91 15.06 6.60 -8.02
N LEU A 92 14.35 7.54 -7.39
CA LEU A 92 13.31 7.23 -6.42
C LEU A 92 12.14 6.46 -7.04
N MET A 93 11.74 6.82 -8.27
CA MET A 93 10.69 6.11 -9.00
C MET A 93 11.07 4.64 -9.22
N LEU A 94 12.32 4.35 -9.60
CA LEU A 94 12.82 2.99 -9.74
C LEU A 94 12.78 2.23 -8.40
N GLN A 95 13.22 2.86 -7.31
CA GLN A 95 13.17 2.25 -5.98
C GLN A 95 11.74 1.95 -5.51
N ILE A 96 10.80 2.86 -5.75
CA ILE A 96 9.38 2.66 -5.41
C ILE A 96 8.80 1.49 -6.22
N SER A 97 9.06 1.44 -7.53
CA SER A 97 8.56 0.33 -8.37
C SER A 97 9.08 -1.04 -7.93
N ALA A 98 10.35 -1.11 -7.49
CA ALA A 98 10.92 -2.34 -6.93
C ALA A 98 10.28 -2.70 -5.58
N CYS A 99 9.99 -1.71 -4.74
CA CYS A 99 9.29 -1.91 -3.47
C CYS A 99 7.86 -2.43 -3.69
N GLU A 100 7.09 -1.81 -4.59
CA GLU A 100 5.73 -2.22 -4.95
C GLU A 100 5.69 -3.65 -5.53
N ALA A 101 6.67 -4.03 -6.34
CA ALA A 101 6.79 -5.40 -6.85
C ALA A 101 7.00 -6.41 -5.71
N ARG A 102 7.83 -6.06 -4.71
CA ARG A 102 8.07 -6.91 -3.53
C ARG A 102 6.83 -7.02 -2.65
N ILE A 103 6.09 -5.93 -2.43
CA ILE A 103 4.85 -5.95 -1.66
C ILE A 103 3.84 -6.87 -2.34
N ARG A 104 3.63 -6.74 -3.66
CA ARG A 104 2.74 -7.63 -4.42
C ARG A 104 3.15 -9.09 -4.34
N ALA A 105 4.45 -9.39 -4.35
CA ALA A 105 4.93 -10.76 -4.16
C ALA A 105 4.58 -11.30 -2.76
N ILE A 106 4.78 -10.50 -1.71
CA ILE A 106 4.43 -10.86 -0.33
C ILE A 106 2.91 -11.09 -0.21
N GLU A 107 2.10 -10.19 -0.75
CA GLU A 107 0.63 -10.30 -0.74
C GLU A 107 0.14 -11.55 -1.47
N ALA A 108 0.73 -11.89 -2.62
CA ALA A 108 0.40 -13.09 -3.38
C ALA A 108 0.77 -14.39 -2.63
N HIS A 109 1.81 -14.37 -1.79
CA HIS A 109 2.13 -15.51 -0.92
C HIS A 109 1.19 -15.58 0.29
N MET A 110 0.80 -14.44 0.86
CA MET A 110 -0.13 -14.40 1.99
C MET A 110 -1.53 -14.89 1.61
N SER A 111 -2.02 -14.52 0.43
CA SER A 111 -3.34 -14.98 -0.05
C SER A 111 -3.38 -16.48 -0.33
N ARG A 112 -2.27 -17.09 -0.77
CA ARG A 112 -2.17 -18.56 -0.92
C ARG A 112 -2.14 -19.28 0.42
N ASN A 113 -1.46 -18.71 1.42
CA ASN A 113 -1.32 -19.35 2.72
C ASN A 113 -2.54 -19.17 3.63
N SER A 114 -3.41 -18.17 3.39
CA SER A 114 -4.65 -18.02 4.16
C SER A 114 -5.68 -19.13 3.91
N ASP A 115 -5.58 -19.85 2.78
CA ASP A 115 -6.49 -20.97 2.47
C ASP A 115 -6.05 -22.29 3.10
N GLU A 116 -4.77 -22.43 3.51
CA GLU A 116 -4.29 -23.57 4.28
C GLU A 116 -4.28 -23.22 5.77
N VAL A 117 -5.46 -23.20 6.39
CA VAL A 117 -5.60 -23.42 7.83
C VAL A 117 -5.42 -24.92 8.07
N PRO A 118 -4.29 -25.41 8.61
CA PRO A 118 -4.18 -26.81 8.99
C PRO A 118 -4.99 -26.95 10.27
N LYS A 119 -6.26 -27.35 10.13
CA LYS A 119 -7.02 -27.99 11.21
C LYS A 119 -6.37 -29.34 11.51
N LYS A 120 -5.15 -29.34 12.06
CA LYS A 120 -4.68 -30.47 12.88
C LYS A 120 -5.23 -30.22 14.27
N SER A 121 -6.39 -30.83 14.48
CA SER A 121 -6.97 -31.16 15.76
C SER A 121 -5.86 -31.45 16.77
N LEU A 122 -5.78 -30.59 17.77
CA LEU A 122 -4.89 -30.67 18.90
C LEU A 122 -5.51 -31.66 19.89
N ASP A 123 -5.68 -32.91 19.46
CA ASP A 123 -6.15 -34.01 20.28
C ASP A 123 -5.21 -35.21 20.09
N SER A 124 -4.55 -35.55 21.19
CA SER A 124 -3.97 -36.85 21.56
C SER A 124 -2.44 -36.91 21.70
N GLN A 125 -2.06 -37.32 22.93
CA GLN A 125 -0.80 -37.94 23.38
C GLN A 125 0.42 -37.01 23.49
N VAL A 126 0.90 -36.60 24.67
CA VAL A 126 1.27 -37.42 25.85
C VAL A 126 1.95 -38.71 25.44
N ASN A 127 3.28 -38.67 25.32
CA ASN A 127 4.14 -39.76 25.80
C ASN A 127 5.50 -39.23 26.26
N ASP A 128 5.78 -39.66 27.49
CA ASP A 128 7.00 -39.73 28.28
C ASP A 128 8.38 -39.43 27.65
N ARG A 129 9.08 -38.49 28.30
CA ARG A 129 10.21 -38.76 29.21
C ARG A 129 11.30 -39.73 28.71
N MET A 130 12.38 -39.16 28.17
CA MET A 130 13.75 -39.72 28.18
C MET A 130 14.75 -38.55 28.16
N LYS A 131 15.19 -38.06 29.33
CA LYS A 131 16.55 -38.16 29.90
C LYS A 131 17.74 -38.06 28.91
N THR A 132 18.60 -37.05 29.21
CA THR A 132 20.07 -36.90 29.00
C THR A 132 20.56 -36.88 27.54
N ASP A 133 21.31 -35.90 27.05
CA ASP A 133 22.60 -35.40 27.55
C ASP A 133 23.01 -34.08 26.86
N ASP A 134 23.97 -33.40 27.49
CA ASP A 134 24.58 -32.12 27.11
C ASP A 134 25.20 -32.07 25.69
N ARG A 135 24.68 -31.22 24.80
CA ARG A 135 25.49 -30.25 24.03
C ARG A 135 24.59 -29.26 23.27
N LYS A 136 24.83 -27.98 23.52
CA LYS A 136 24.26 -26.83 22.81
C LYS A 136 24.46 -26.93 21.29
N GLN A 137 23.55 -27.59 20.60
CA GLN A 137 23.26 -27.29 19.21
C GLN A 137 21.75 -27.08 19.18
N ALA A 138 21.34 -25.81 19.25
CA ALA A 138 19.96 -25.42 19.01
C ALA A 138 19.53 -26.13 17.73
N VAL A 139 18.53 -26.98 17.85
CA VAL A 139 17.90 -27.70 16.74
C VAL A 139 17.30 -26.61 15.85
N ALA A 140 18.11 -26.12 14.93
CA ALA A 140 17.72 -25.17 13.92
C ALA A 140 16.89 -25.96 12.91
N VAL A 141 15.62 -26.18 13.26
CA VAL A 141 14.63 -26.58 12.28
C VAL A 141 14.58 -25.44 11.26
N THR A 142 15.22 -25.65 10.12
CA THR A 142 15.16 -24.72 9.01
C THR A 142 13.83 -24.92 8.32
N GLU A 143 12.92 -23.96 8.48
CA GLU A 143 11.68 -23.90 7.73
C GLU A 143 11.81 -22.83 6.64
N GLU A 144 11.13 -23.03 5.51
CA GLU A 144 10.93 -21.97 4.53
C GLU A 144 9.99 -20.93 5.13
N ARG A 145 10.56 -19.83 5.63
CA ARG A 145 9.84 -18.73 6.26
C ARG A 145 10.37 -17.40 5.73
N ILE A 146 9.61 -16.34 5.95
CA ILE A 146 10.07 -14.98 5.67
C ILE A 146 11.06 -14.59 6.76
N CYS A 147 12.26 -14.15 6.37
CA CYS A 147 13.19 -13.54 7.31
C CYS A 147 12.61 -12.21 7.83
N ASP A 148 12.44 -12.07 9.14
CA ASP A 148 11.81 -10.87 9.73
C ASP A 148 12.62 -9.59 9.50
N TYR A 149 13.91 -9.67 9.24
CA TYR A 149 14.72 -8.49 8.91
C TYR A 149 14.78 -8.23 7.41
N CYS A 150 15.04 -9.28 6.62
CA CYS A 150 15.37 -9.17 5.20
C CYS A 150 14.12 -9.25 4.30
N LEU A 151 12.98 -9.72 4.84
CA LEU A 151 11.67 -9.90 4.18
C LEU A 151 11.77 -10.70 2.87
N ILE A 152 12.55 -11.78 2.90
CA ILE A 152 12.75 -12.72 1.79
C ILE A 152 12.37 -14.11 2.29
N PHE A 153 11.66 -14.87 1.45
CA PHE A 153 11.41 -16.30 1.67
C PHE A 153 12.67 -17.09 1.42
N THR A 154 13.18 -17.72 2.47
CA THR A 154 14.38 -18.55 2.41
C THR A 154 14.41 -19.47 3.63
N GLN A 155 15.38 -20.38 3.69
CA GLN A 155 15.60 -21.20 4.87
C GLN A 155 15.98 -20.29 6.04
N CYS A 156 15.08 -20.17 7.00
CA CYS A 156 15.30 -19.37 8.19
C CYS A 156 15.34 -20.28 9.41
N TRP A 157 16.07 -19.84 10.43
CA TRP A 157 16.01 -20.43 11.76
C TRP A 157 15.31 -19.48 12.72
N SER A 158 14.60 -20.06 13.69
CA SER A 158 13.92 -19.29 14.71
C SER A 158 14.90 -18.72 15.74
N CYS A 159 14.50 -17.65 16.40
CA CYS A 159 15.26 -17.05 17.48
C CYS A 159 15.45 -18.10 18.58
N PRO A 160 16.70 -18.42 19.00
CA PRO A 160 16.95 -19.46 20.01
C PRO A 160 16.36 -19.11 21.38
N ALA A 161 15.99 -17.85 21.58
CA ALA A 161 15.49 -17.29 22.81
C ALA A 161 13.96 -17.41 22.92
N CYS A 162 13.23 -16.86 21.95
CA CYS A 162 11.76 -16.82 22.01
C CYS A 162 11.06 -17.77 21.02
N GLY A 163 11.77 -18.27 20.00
CA GLY A 163 11.20 -19.05 18.90
C GLY A 163 10.21 -18.30 18.00
N ARG A 164 9.97 -17.00 18.24
CA ARG A 164 8.93 -16.21 17.53
C ARG A 164 9.42 -15.51 16.28
N GLU A 165 10.66 -15.04 16.28
CA GLU A 165 11.27 -14.39 15.10
C GLU A 165 12.12 -15.36 14.30
N TRP A 166 12.22 -15.14 12.99
CA TRP A 166 12.94 -15.97 12.03
C TRP A 166 13.99 -15.17 11.27
N TYR A 167 15.20 -15.74 11.14
CA TYR A 167 16.33 -15.09 10.48
C TYR A 167 16.97 -16.01 9.44
N CYS A 168 17.31 -15.46 8.28
CA CYS A 168 18.03 -16.20 7.23
C CYS A 168 19.56 -16.15 7.38
N SER A 169 20.07 -15.23 8.19
CA SER A 169 21.50 -15.09 8.44
C SER A 169 21.74 -14.58 9.86
N SER A 170 22.90 -14.91 10.43
CA SER A 170 23.35 -14.34 11.71
C SER A 170 23.49 -12.82 11.65
N ARG A 171 23.72 -12.27 10.45
CA ARG A 171 23.72 -10.82 10.19
C ARG A 171 22.33 -10.22 10.33
N CYS A 172 21.30 -10.81 9.70
CA CYS A 172 19.91 -10.36 9.84
C CYS A 172 19.48 -10.44 11.34
N GLN A 173 19.90 -11.46 12.09
CA GLN A 173 19.65 -11.58 13.54
C GLN A 173 20.30 -10.44 14.36
N ARG A 174 21.60 -10.18 14.15
CA ARG A 174 22.32 -9.11 14.87
C ARG A 174 21.70 -7.74 14.62
N LEU A 175 21.35 -7.43 13.37
CA LEU A 175 20.76 -6.14 13.00
C LEU A 175 19.39 -5.94 13.65
N ARG A 176 18.60 -7.01 13.78
CA ARG A 176 17.27 -6.98 14.39
C ARG A 176 17.28 -7.08 15.92
N THR A 177 18.39 -7.48 16.54
CA THR A 177 18.51 -7.67 18.01
C THR A 177 18.10 -6.42 18.80
N TYR A 178 18.42 -5.21 18.31
CA TYR A 178 18.04 -3.96 18.96
C TYR A 178 16.53 -3.72 19.00
N LEU A 179 15.83 -4.07 17.92
CA LEU A 179 14.37 -3.92 17.82
C LEU A 179 13.63 -5.07 18.50
N HIS A 180 14.18 -6.28 18.40
CA HIS A 180 13.59 -7.48 18.98
C HIS A 180 13.83 -7.59 20.48
N GLY A 181 14.93 -7.05 21.02
CA GLY A 181 15.32 -7.18 22.43
C GLY A 181 14.20 -6.94 23.46
N PRO A 182 13.39 -5.87 23.33
CA PRO A 182 12.27 -5.60 24.25
C PRO A 182 11.13 -6.64 24.19
N PHE A 183 10.94 -7.30 23.04
CA PHE A 183 9.85 -8.25 22.81
C PHE A 183 10.31 -9.70 22.90
N CYS A 184 11.61 -9.92 22.75
CA CYS A 184 12.27 -11.17 23.01
C CYS A 184 12.14 -11.41 24.52
N GLY A 185 11.23 -12.29 24.94
CA GLY A 185 11.02 -12.64 26.35
C GLY A 185 12.28 -13.12 27.09
N CYS A 186 13.40 -13.27 26.38
CA CYS A 186 14.72 -13.28 26.96
C CYS A 186 15.15 -11.87 27.36
N GLN A 187 14.79 -11.49 28.59
CA GLN A 187 15.74 -10.73 29.40
C GLN A 187 17.09 -11.45 29.24
N ARG A 188 18.10 -10.76 28.70
CA ARG A 188 19.46 -11.29 28.56
C ARG A 188 19.79 -12.08 29.85
N PRO A 189 20.30 -13.33 29.79
CA PRO A 189 21.16 -13.75 30.88
C PRO A 189 22.27 -12.69 30.94
N ALA A 190 22.32 -11.97 32.06
CA ALA A 190 23.35 -10.98 32.32
C ALA A 190 24.70 -11.61 31.98
N VAL A 191 25.46 -10.91 31.14
CA VAL A 191 26.85 -11.26 30.89
C VAL A 191 27.53 -11.19 32.25
N ALA A 192 27.90 -12.34 32.81
CA ALA A 192 28.89 -12.46 33.87
C ALA A 192 30.29 -12.33 33.26
#